data_AF-A0A259SWZ0-F1
#
_entry.id   AF-A0A259SWZ0-F1
#
_cell.length_a   1.000
_cell.length_b   1.000
_cell.length_c   1.000
_cell.angle_alpha   90.00
_cell.angle_beta   90.00
_cell.angle_gamma   90.00
#
_symmetry.space_group_name_H-M   'P 1'
#
loop_
_entity.id
_entity.type
_entity.pdbx_description
1 polymer ?
#
loop_
_entity_poly.entity_id
_entity_poly.type
_entity_poly.pdbx_seq_one_letter_code
_entity_poly.pdbx_strand_id
1 'polypeptide(L)'
;MGRTSPKSNVGKVVGPTLPKGAVSGANLNKTLSGALKGQGNAFVSAGQKYGIDPALLAAIAIHETGNGSSSAAKNKNNVGGMMGKNGLMTFSSLQDGIDKMASNLKRNYIDKGLTTIEQIQKKYAPVGASNDPNNLNSNWINGVSKYYKMLS
;
A
#
# COMPACT_ATOMS: atom_id res chain seq x y z
N MET A 1 41.13 -25.34 -13.20
CA MET A 1 40.25 -25.22 -12.01
C MET A 1 40.13 -23.73 -11.69
N GLY A 2 39.00 -23.04 -11.80
CA GLY A 2 37.66 -23.50 -12.10
C GLY A 2 36.71 -22.38 -12.52
N ARG A 3 35.58 -22.87 -13.05
CA ARG A 3 34.22 -22.30 -13.10
C ARG A 3 33.98 -21.13 -14.06
N THR A 4 33.61 -21.55 -15.27
CA THR A 4 32.64 -20.87 -16.14
C THR A 4 31.32 -20.58 -15.39
N SER A 5 30.75 -19.41 -15.68
CA SER A 5 29.46 -18.93 -15.13
C SER A 5 28.27 -19.75 -15.63
N PRO A 6 27.11 -19.60 -14.97
CA PRO A 6 25.95 -19.20 -15.76
C PRO A 6 25.17 -18.02 -15.15
N LYS A 7 24.69 -17.22 -16.09
CA LYS A 7 23.76 -16.09 -15.97
C LYS A 7 22.61 -16.40 -14.99
N SER A 8 22.27 -15.43 -14.15
CA SER A 8 20.89 -15.22 -13.72
C SER A 8 20.47 -13.81 -14.12
N ASN A 9 20.14 -13.67 -15.39
CA ASN A 9 19.21 -12.65 -15.84
C ASN A 9 17.82 -13.22 -15.52
N VAL A 10 17.32 -12.97 -14.31
CA VAL A 10 15.95 -13.28 -13.88
C VAL A 10 15.41 -11.93 -13.39
N GLY A 11 14.92 -11.08 -14.26
CA GLY A 11 13.70 -11.27 -15.00
C GLY A 11 12.75 -10.17 -14.54
N LYS A 12 12.66 -9.09 -15.34
CA LYS A 12 11.53 -8.17 -15.37
C LYS A 12 11.05 -7.67 -13.99
N VAL A 13 11.69 -6.61 -13.46
CA VAL A 13 11.06 -5.75 -12.44
C VAL A 13 9.88 -5.03 -13.11
N VAL A 14 8.71 -5.66 -13.08
CA VAL A 14 7.45 -5.08 -13.55
C VAL A 14 6.44 -5.08 -12.40
N GLY A 15 6.87 -4.55 -11.25
CA GLY A 15 6.02 -3.75 -10.38
C GLY A 15 6.42 -2.28 -10.57
N PRO A 16 5.68 -1.29 -10.08
CA PRO A 16 6.01 0.11 -10.34
C PRO A 16 7.35 0.49 -9.68
N THR A 17 8.43 0.33 -10.45
CA THR A 17 9.69 1.02 -10.25
C THR A 17 9.46 2.45 -10.74
N LEU A 18 9.60 3.42 -9.82
CA LEU A 18 9.40 4.86 -10.03
C LEU A 18 9.53 5.30 -11.50
N PRO A 19 8.42 5.71 -12.16
CA PRO A 19 8.48 6.67 -13.24
C PRO A 19 8.10 8.04 -12.70
N LYS A 20 8.93 9.01 -13.10
CA LYS A 20 8.90 10.44 -12.83
C LYS A 20 7.71 11.09 -13.54
N GLY A 21 6.50 10.84 -13.05
CA GLY A 21 5.29 11.60 -13.35
C GLY A 21 4.57 11.85 -12.04
N ALA A 22 4.65 13.07 -11.51
CA ALA A 22 4.07 13.38 -10.22
C ALA A 22 2.53 13.25 -10.30
N VAL A 23 1.98 12.13 -9.83
CA VAL A 23 0.53 12.04 -9.61
C VAL A 23 0.17 13.11 -8.60
N SER A 24 -0.66 14.06 -9.02
CA SER A 24 -1.10 15.14 -8.14
C SER A 24 -2.17 14.62 -7.18
N GLY A 25 -2.33 15.26 -6.03
CA GLY A 25 -3.43 14.91 -5.14
C GLY A 25 -4.80 15.10 -5.80
N ALA A 26 -4.92 16.06 -6.73
CA ALA A 26 -6.13 16.24 -7.54
C ALA A 26 -6.42 15.02 -8.44
N ASN A 27 -5.40 14.39 -9.02
CA ASN A 27 -5.57 13.16 -9.79
C ASN A 27 -6.05 12.01 -8.90
N LEU A 28 -5.43 11.81 -7.73
CA LEU A 28 -5.87 10.78 -6.79
C LEU A 28 -7.32 11.01 -6.33
N ASN A 29 -7.69 12.26 -6.06
CA ASN A 29 -9.04 12.64 -5.61
C ASN A 29 -10.16 12.34 -6.63
N LYS A 30 -9.85 12.05 -7.90
CA LYS A 30 -10.84 11.58 -8.87
C LYS A 30 -11.40 10.19 -8.51
N THR A 31 -10.64 9.39 -7.76
CA THR A 31 -11.01 8.03 -7.37
C THR A 31 -11.29 7.91 -5.86
N LEU A 32 -10.63 8.72 -5.03
CA LEU A 32 -10.80 8.65 -3.58
C LEU A 32 -12.21 9.05 -3.14
N SER A 33 -12.82 8.22 -2.29
CA SER A 33 -14.17 8.43 -1.78
C SER A 33 -14.23 8.16 -0.26
N GLY A 34 -15.42 8.26 0.31
CA GLY A 34 -15.66 8.05 1.75
C GLY A 34 -14.73 8.92 2.61
N ALA A 35 -14.15 8.32 3.66
CA ALA A 35 -13.16 8.98 4.49
C ALA A 35 -11.88 9.39 3.72
N LEU A 36 -11.56 8.75 2.59
CA LEU A 36 -10.36 9.10 1.81
C LEU A 36 -10.60 10.29 0.87
N LYS A 37 -11.85 10.73 0.67
CA LYS A 37 -12.18 11.85 -0.22
C LYS A 37 -11.41 13.10 0.19
N GLY A 38 -10.73 13.73 -0.77
CA GLY A 38 -9.95 14.94 -0.54
C GLY A 38 -8.53 14.70 0.01
N GLN A 39 -8.18 13.46 0.41
CA GLN A 39 -6.89 13.14 1.01
C GLN A 39 -5.75 12.93 0.00
N GLY A 40 -5.97 13.19 -1.30
CA GLY A 40 -4.94 13.01 -2.32
C GLY A 40 -3.60 13.68 -2.00
N ASN A 41 -3.60 14.90 -1.46
CA ASN A 41 -2.35 15.59 -1.08
C ASN A 41 -1.66 14.92 0.13
N ALA A 42 -2.41 14.31 1.05
CA ALA A 42 -1.84 13.56 2.17
C ALA A 42 -1.11 12.30 1.66
N PHE A 43 -1.69 11.59 0.70
CA PHE A 43 -1.03 10.45 0.03
C PHE A 43 0.22 10.86 -0.72
N VAL A 44 0.18 11.97 -1.47
CA VAL A 44 1.37 12.51 -2.16
C VAL A 44 2.47 12.86 -1.17
N SER A 45 2.13 13.59 -0.11
CA SER A 45 3.09 14.03 0.90
C SER A 45 3.74 12.85 1.63
N ALA A 46 2.93 11.86 2.05
CA ALA A 46 3.43 10.66 2.71
C ALA A 46 4.27 9.79 1.75
N GLY A 47 3.82 9.59 0.51
CA GLY A 47 4.56 8.85 -0.50
C GLY A 47 5.95 9.46 -0.74
N GLN A 48 6.01 10.78 -0.93
CA GLN A 48 7.28 11.51 -1.08
C GLN A 48 8.19 11.37 0.15
N LYS A 49 7.64 11.60 1.35
CA LYS A 49 8.37 11.53 2.62
C LYS A 49 9.03 10.17 2.84
N TYR A 50 8.36 9.09 2.45
CA TYR A 50 8.82 7.72 2.72
C TYR A 50 9.39 6.99 1.50
N GLY A 51 9.49 7.64 0.34
CA GLY A 51 9.98 7.02 -0.89
C GLY A 51 9.07 5.91 -1.41
N ILE A 52 7.75 6.12 -1.34
CA ILE A 52 6.71 5.20 -1.80
C ILE A 52 5.92 5.91 -2.90
N ASP A 53 5.59 5.21 -3.98
CA ASP A 53 4.69 5.74 -5.00
C ASP A 53 3.33 6.14 -4.36
N PRO A 54 2.91 7.42 -4.44
CA PRO A 54 1.64 7.87 -3.87
C PRO A 54 0.42 7.11 -4.40
N ALA A 55 0.42 6.70 -5.67
CA ALA A 55 -0.67 5.91 -6.25
C ALA A 55 -0.71 4.50 -5.64
N LEU A 56 0.45 3.89 -5.36
CA LEU A 56 0.53 2.60 -4.67
C LEU A 56 0.02 2.72 -3.23
N LEU A 57 0.46 3.74 -2.51
CA LEU A 57 0.02 3.98 -1.12
C LEU A 57 -1.50 4.17 -1.06
N ALA A 58 -2.06 4.98 -1.96
CA ALA A 58 -3.50 5.20 -2.07
C ALA A 58 -4.24 3.91 -2.49
N ALA A 59 -3.71 3.13 -3.42
CA ALA A 59 -4.33 1.87 -3.86
C ALA A 59 -4.47 0.86 -2.72
N ILE A 60 -3.43 0.72 -1.88
CA ILE A 60 -3.49 -0.13 -0.69
C ILE A 60 -4.53 0.42 0.28
N ALA A 61 -4.51 1.72 0.59
CA ALA A 61 -5.47 2.31 1.52
C ALA A 61 -6.93 2.14 1.04
N ILE A 62 -7.19 2.29 -0.26
CA ILE A 62 -8.51 2.02 -0.85
C ILE A 62 -8.91 0.56 -0.63
N HIS A 63 -8.01 -0.38 -0.90
CA HIS A 63 -8.28 -1.81 -0.72
C HIS A 63 -8.59 -2.15 0.74
N GLU A 64 -7.76 -1.67 1.68
CA GLU A 64 -7.89 -1.94 3.12
C GLU A 64 -9.15 -1.34 3.74
N THR A 65 -9.67 -0.26 3.16
CA THR A 65 -10.77 0.51 3.77
C THR A 65 -12.09 0.45 3.01
N GLY A 66 -12.14 -0.28 1.88
CA GLY A 66 -13.27 -0.22 0.96
C GLY A 66 -13.48 1.22 0.44
N ASN A 67 -12.41 1.88 0.00
CA ASN A 67 -12.36 3.29 -0.41
C ASN A 67 -12.91 4.25 0.66
N GLY A 68 -12.45 4.10 1.90
CA GLY A 68 -12.84 4.96 3.02
C GLY A 68 -14.20 4.67 3.63
N SER A 69 -14.87 3.56 3.25
CA SER A 69 -16.17 3.19 3.80
C SER A 69 -16.10 2.45 5.14
N SER A 70 -14.95 1.84 5.45
CA SER A 70 -14.74 1.06 6.69
C SER A 70 -14.93 1.89 7.96
N SER A 71 -15.39 1.24 9.03
CA SER A 71 -15.50 1.85 10.37
C SER A 71 -14.13 2.32 10.90
N ALA A 72 -13.06 1.57 10.60
CA ALA A 72 -11.70 1.94 10.97
C ALA A 72 -11.27 3.29 10.35
N ALA A 73 -11.53 3.49 9.06
CA ALA A 73 -11.22 4.74 8.39
C ALA A 73 -12.08 5.90 8.93
N LYS A 74 -13.38 5.69 9.09
CA LYS A 74 -14.35 6.73 9.51
C LYS A 74 -14.18 7.18 10.96
N ASN A 75 -14.02 6.23 11.88
CA ASN A 75 -14.11 6.49 13.31
C ASN A 75 -12.74 6.53 14.01
N LYS A 76 -11.70 6.02 13.35
CA LYS A 76 -10.36 5.90 13.93
C LYS A 76 -9.27 6.53 13.08
N ASN A 77 -9.61 7.08 11.92
CA ASN A 77 -8.66 7.59 10.94
C ASN A 77 -7.59 6.56 10.54
N ASN A 78 -7.90 5.27 10.67
CA ASN A 78 -6.94 4.19 10.47
C ASN A 78 -7.15 3.56 9.09
N VAL A 79 -6.28 3.93 8.15
CA VAL A 79 -6.41 3.58 6.72
C VAL A 79 -5.62 2.35 6.30
N GLY A 80 -4.83 1.78 7.20
CA GLY A 80 -3.98 0.62 6.94
C GLY A 80 -4.17 -0.52 7.93
N GLY A 81 -5.29 -0.55 8.67
CA GLY A 81 -5.56 -1.62 9.64
C GLY A 81 -4.53 -1.72 10.78
N MET A 82 -3.87 -0.61 11.13
CA MET A 82 -2.74 -0.61 12.06
C MET A 82 -3.16 -1.03 13.47
N MET A 83 -2.50 -2.06 14.01
CA MET A 83 -2.74 -2.60 15.34
C MET A 83 -1.68 -2.11 16.34
N GLY A 84 -2.11 -1.80 17.55
CA GLY A 84 -1.24 -1.51 18.71
C GLY A 84 -1.51 -2.47 19.86
N LYS A 85 -0.89 -2.21 21.02
CA LYS A 85 -1.02 -3.05 22.23
C LYS A 85 -2.48 -3.26 22.66
N ASN A 86 -3.31 -2.24 22.48
CA ASN A 86 -4.72 -2.24 22.92
C ASN A 86 -5.69 -2.43 21.73
N GLY A 87 -5.26 -3.13 20.68
CA GLY A 87 -6.06 -3.38 19.49
C GLY A 87 -5.91 -2.31 18.40
N LEU A 88 -6.96 -2.10 17.61
CA LEU A 88 -6.94 -1.22 16.45
C LEU A 88 -6.65 0.23 16.85
N MET A 89 -5.56 0.78 16.30
CA MET A 89 -5.10 2.14 16.61
C MET A 89 -6.12 3.19 16.16
N THR A 90 -6.19 4.30 16.91
CA THR A 90 -6.89 5.53 16.55
C THR A 90 -5.88 6.65 16.33
N PHE A 91 -6.03 7.42 15.26
CA PHE A 91 -5.19 8.56 14.94
C PHE A 91 -5.98 9.87 15.04
N SER A 92 -5.27 10.98 15.31
CA SER A 92 -5.86 12.31 15.45
C SER A 92 -6.47 12.81 14.14
N SER A 93 -5.92 12.41 12.99
CA SER A 93 -6.42 12.76 11.66
C SER A 93 -6.18 11.65 10.64
N LEU A 94 -6.88 11.71 9.50
CA LEU A 94 -6.63 10.83 8.35
C LEU A 94 -5.19 10.98 7.83
N GLN A 95 -4.66 12.20 7.84
CA GLN A 95 -3.28 12.47 7.46
C GLN A 95 -2.29 11.71 8.36
N ASP A 96 -2.51 11.68 9.67
CA ASP A 96 -1.67 10.93 10.61
C ASP A 96 -1.76 9.41 10.38
N GLY A 97 -2.96 8.91 10.07
CA GLY A 97 -3.17 7.52 9.71
C GLY A 97 -2.44 7.13 8.42
N ILE A 98 -2.51 7.98 7.39
CA ILE A 98 -1.81 7.81 6.11
C ILE A 98 -0.29 7.84 6.33
N ASP A 99 0.22 8.81 7.11
CA ASP A 99 1.64 8.90 7.45
C ASP A 99 2.12 7.64 8.20
N LYS A 100 1.33 7.15 9.17
CA LYS A 100 1.67 5.94 9.93
C LYS A 100 1.70 4.70 9.04
N MET A 101 0.74 4.56 8.13
CA MET A 101 0.70 3.49 7.15
C MET A 101 1.93 3.53 6.24
N ALA A 102 2.28 4.70 5.71
CA ALA A 102 3.46 4.87 4.86
C ALA A 102 4.77 4.57 5.61
N SER A 103 4.91 5.05 6.85
CA SER A 103 6.03 4.74 7.73
C SER A 103 6.16 3.23 8.01
N ASN A 104 5.03 2.54 8.17
CA ASN A 104 5.02 1.09 8.34
C ASN A 104 5.48 0.36 7.07
N LEU A 105 4.93 0.72 5.91
CA LEU A 105 5.31 0.14 4.63
C LEU A 105 6.80 0.34 4.34
N LYS A 106 7.33 1.54 4.58
CA LYS A 106 8.74 1.85 4.41
C LYS A 106 9.64 0.93 5.23
N ARG A 107 9.48 0.95 6.56
CA ARG A 107 10.36 0.21 7.50
C ARG A 107 10.26 -1.30 7.36
N ASN A 108 9.05 -1.81 7.11
CA ASN A 108 8.80 -3.25 7.16
C ASN A 108 8.87 -3.94 5.81
N TYR A 109 8.81 -3.19 4.70
CA TYR A 109 8.72 -3.77 3.35
C TYR A 109 9.75 -3.12 2.43
N ILE A 110 9.65 -1.82 2.19
CA ILE A 110 10.49 -1.14 1.19
C ILE A 110 11.98 -1.16 1.60
N ASP A 111 12.30 -0.87 2.86
CA ASP A 111 13.67 -0.96 3.40
C ASP A 111 14.24 -2.38 3.39
N LYS A 112 13.38 -3.39 3.21
CA LYS A 112 13.77 -4.80 3.09
C LYS A 112 13.84 -5.26 1.63
N GLY A 113 13.73 -4.35 0.66
CA GLY A 113 13.76 -4.65 -0.76
C GLY A 113 12.45 -5.22 -1.32
N LEU A 114 11.34 -5.15 -0.57
CA LEU A 114 10.02 -5.56 -1.04
C LEU A 114 9.34 -4.36 -1.72
N THR A 115 9.50 -4.23 -3.03
CA THR A 115 9.12 -3.04 -3.80
C THR A 115 8.01 -3.29 -4.83
N THR A 116 7.50 -4.52 -4.95
CA THR A 116 6.34 -4.83 -5.81
C THR A 116 5.10 -5.21 -4.99
N ILE A 117 3.92 -5.10 -5.61
CA ILE A 117 2.64 -5.50 -5.01
C ILE A 117 2.69 -6.96 -4.54
N GLU A 118 3.25 -7.86 -5.33
CA GLU A 118 3.39 -9.29 -5.01
C GLU A 118 4.36 -9.51 -3.85
N GLN A 119 5.48 -8.78 -3.80
CA GLN A 119 6.44 -8.87 -2.71
C GLN A 119 5.85 -8.34 -1.40
N ILE A 120 5.09 -7.26 -1.45
CA ILE A 120 4.38 -6.71 -0.29
C ILE A 120 3.31 -7.70 0.19
N GLN A 121 2.49 -8.24 -0.72
CA GLN A 121 1.42 -9.18 -0.38
C GLN A 121 1.93 -10.41 0.37
N LYS A 122 3.04 -11.01 -0.07
CA LYS A 122 3.65 -12.17 0.59
C LYS A 122 3.92 -11.96 2.08
N LYS A 123 4.12 -10.72 2.52
CA LYS A 123 4.35 -10.38 3.92
C LYS A 123 3.13 -9.72 4.58
N TYR A 124 2.35 -8.94 3.85
CA TYR A 124 1.23 -8.17 4.38
C TYR A 124 -0.02 -9.04 4.54
N ALA A 125 -0.33 -9.85 3.54
CA ALA A 125 -1.53 -10.68 3.46
C ALA A 125 -1.16 -12.04 2.82
N PRO A 126 -0.35 -12.88 3.50
CA PRO A 126 0.12 -14.14 2.92
C PRO A 126 -1.04 -15.09 2.61
N VAL A 127 -1.05 -15.68 1.40
CA VAL A 127 -2.01 -16.74 1.05
C VAL A 127 -1.80 -17.93 1.97
N GLY A 128 -2.89 -18.52 2.48
CA GLY A 128 -2.82 -19.67 3.38
C GLY A 128 -2.46 -19.33 4.83
N ALA A 129 -2.53 -18.05 5.21
CA ALA A 129 -2.41 -17.66 6.61
C ALA A 129 -3.50 -18.34 7.45
N SER A 130 -3.13 -18.89 8.61
CA SER A 130 -4.07 -19.62 9.48
C SER A 130 -5.25 -18.77 9.97
N ASN A 131 -5.10 -17.44 9.94
CA ASN A 131 -6.13 -16.47 10.29
C ASN A 131 -6.96 -15.98 9.08
N ASP A 132 -6.79 -16.57 7.88
CA ASP A 132 -7.57 -16.30 6.67
C ASP A 132 -8.21 -17.58 6.10
N PRO A 133 -9.19 -18.19 6.81
CA PRO A 133 -9.82 -19.44 6.38
C PRO A 133 -10.63 -19.30 5.07
N ASN A 134 -10.99 -18.08 4.69
CA ASN A 134 -11.77 -17.78 3.49
C ASN A 134 -10.88 -17.45 2.27
N ASN A 135 -9.55 -17.53 2.42
CA ASN A 135 -8.57 -17.25 1.37
C ASN A 135 -8.75 -15.85 0.73
N LEU A 136 -9.16 -14.86 1.51
CA LEU A 136 -9.35 -13.48 1.05
C LEU A 136 -8.04 -12.88 0.56
N ASN A 137 -6.91 -13.31 1.13
CA ASN A 137 -5.57 -12.86 0.77
C ASN A 137 -5.21 -13.13 -0.69
N SER A 138 -5.82 -14.14 -1.32
CA SER A 138 -5.65 -14.41 -2.75
C SER A 138 -6.17 -13.28 -3.65
N ASN A 139 -7.10 -12.47 -3.16
CA ASN A 139 -7.70 -11.35 -3.90
C ASN A 139 -6.93 -10.02 -3.74
N TRP A 140 -5.99 -9.95 -2.78
CA TRP A 140 -5.31 -8.71 -2.42
C TRP A 140 -4.53 -8.12 -3.60
N ILE A 141 -3.75 -8.95 -4.31
CA ILE A 141 -2.98 -8.52 -5.50
C ILE A 141 -3.92 -7.94 -6.56
N ASN A 142 -5.03 -8.63 -6.85
CA ASN A 142 -5.99 -8.19 -7.86
C ASN A 142 -6.65 -6.85 -7.47
N GLY A 143 -7.04 -6.71 -6.21
CA GLY A 143 -7.65 -5.49 -5.69
C GLY A 143 -6.71 -4.29 -5.74
N VAL A 144 -5.51 -4.42 -5.18
CA VAL A 144 -4.50 -3.34 -5.16
C VAL A 144 -4.06 -3.01 -6.58
N SER A 145 -3.81 -4.00 -7.44
CA SER A 145 -3.41 -3.75 -8.84
C SER A 145 -4.49 -3.03 -9.63
N LYS A 146 -5.77 -3.35 -9.40
CA LYS A 146 -6.90 -2.65 -10.03
C LYS A 146 -6.90 -1.17 -9.64
N TYR A 147 -6.82 -0.85 -8.35
CA TYR A 147 -6.84 0.54 -7.90
C TYR A 147 -5.59 1.29 -8.30
N TYR A 148 -4.42 0.64 -8.27
CA TYR A 148 -3.18 1.24 -8.72
C TYR A 148 -3.30 1.75 -10.17
N LYS A 149 -3.81 0.90 -11.09
CA LYS A 149 -4.07 1.27 -12.50
C LYS A 149 -5.07 2.41 -12.67
N MET A 150 -6.00 2.59 -11.73
CA MET A 150 -6.97 3.69 -11.79
C MET A 150 -6.37 5.04 -11.32
N LEU A 151 -5.30 4.98 -10.53
CA LEU A 151 -4.67 6.13 -9.89
C LEU A 151 -3.40 6.60 -10.62
N SER A 152 -2.74 5.70 -11.35
CA SER A 152 -1.53 5.93 -12.16
C SER A 152 -1.86 6.44 -13.56
#